data_AF-A0A087CXT2-F1
#
_entry.id   AF-A0A087CXT2-F1
#
_cell.length_a   1.000
_cell.length_b   1.000
_cell.length_c   1.000
_cell.angle_alpha   90.00
_cell.angle_beta   90.00
_cell.angle_gamma   90.00
#
_symmetry.space_group_name_H-M   'P 1'
#
loop_
_entity.id
_entity.type
_entity.pdbx_description
1 polymer ?
#
loop_
_entity_poly.entity_id
_entity_poly.type
_entity_poly.pdbx_seq_one_letter_code
_entity_poly.pdbx_strand_id
1 'polypeptide(L)'
;MLQVICGFIVGLAFAGLGFWVAGGGVVGVGVAVVLAGLGYVAASTLTEPERRIGKMLASALPNGQKAADTIDAANARLKSISALTAQVRDPYVRAEANDFIVATRDLVNYVTRDTSAYQTLRHYITVYGEQTEQLLRSYIDVESSGAHDQIAKARTETIEALQVLERTAAGELSRAVSSKTLGIAADSDAIQRLARMDGYDTETAAAAASEATSAPALTSGANAAGIHGVTGLPQGLVGKQQAQPVAVRPMAADQRNQEGQHKQQ
;
A
#
# COMPACT_ATOMS: atom_id res chain seq x y z
N MET A 1 4.59 -24.92 -9.01
CA MET A 1 4.44 -26.24 -9.67
C MET A 1 5.73 -26.68 -10.38
N LEU A 2 6.32 -25.87 -11.25
CA LEU A 2 7.57 -26.21 -11.95
C LEU A 2 8.76 -26.50 -11.00
N GLN A 3 8.90 -25.73 -9.91
CA GLN A 3 9.95 -25.95 -8.91
C GLN A 3 9.82 -27.28 -8.15
N VAL A 4 8.58 -27.74 -7.89
CA VAL A 4 8.31 -29.04 -7.26
C VAL A 4 8.68 -30.17 -8.23
N ILE A 5 8.38 -30.00 -9.52
CA ILE A 5 8.70 -30.97 -10.57
C ILE A 5 10.22 -31.02 -10.81
N CYS A 6 10.90 -29.88 -10.89
CA CYS A 6 12.36 -29.83 -11.04
C CYS A 6 13.08 -30.40 -9.82
N GLY A 7 12.63 -30.07 -8.60
CA GLY A 7 13.18 -30.63 -7.36
C GLY A 7 12.99 -32.16 -7.28
N PHE A 8 11.84 -32.66 -7.74
CA PHE A 8 11.58 -34.10 -7.81
C PHE A 8 12.49 -34.80 -8.84
N ILE A 9 12.68 -34.22 -10.03
CA ILE A 9 13.53 -34.79 -11.08
C ILE A 9 15.00 -34.83 -10.64
N VAL A 10 15.50 -33.76 -10.02
CA VAL A 10 16.86 -33.70 -9.49
C VAL A 10 17.03 -34.68 -8.33
N GLY A 11 16.06 -34.75 -7.41
CA GLY A 11 16.06 -35.72 -6.31
C GLY A 11 16.06 -37.18 -6.79
N LEU A 12 15.30 -37.48 -7.84
CA LEU A 12 15.23 -38.82 -8.43
C LEU A 12 16.52 -39.21 -9.16
N ALA A 13 17.18 -38.26 -9.83
CA ALA A 13 18.49 -38.46 -10.44
C ALA A 13 19.58 -38.77 -9.39
N PHE A 14 19.61 -38.03 -8.28
CA PHE A 14 20.56 -38.28 -7.18
C PHE A 14 20.25 -39.59 -6.42
N ALA A 15 18.98 -39.94 -6.26
CA ALA A 15 18.58 -41.22 -5.64
C ALA A 15 18.99 -42.43 -6.51
N GLY A 16 18.85 -42.34 -7.83
CA GLY A 16 19.30 -43.39 -8.76
C GLY A 16 20.82 -43.56 -8.75
N LEU A 17 21.56 -42.45 -8.66
CA LEU A 17 23.02 -42.47 -8.62
C LEU A 17 23.54 -43.03 -7.27
N GLY A 18 22.90 -42.69 -6.15
CA GLY A 18 23.19 -43.26 -4.84
C GLY A 18 22.84 -44.76 -4.73
N PHE A 19 21.76 -45.19 -5.37
CA PHE A 19 21.38 -46.60 -5.44
C PHE A 19 22.38 -47.45 -6.26
N TRP A 20 22.93 -46.88 -7.33
CA TRP A 20 23.92 -47.54 -8.19
C TRP A 20 25.30 -47.68 -7.52
N VAL A 21 25.76 -46.65 -6.79
CA VAL A 21 27.08 -46.67 -6.12
C VAL A 21 27.09 -47.55 -4.87
N ALA A 22 25.96 -47.66 -4.15
CA ALA A 22 25.88 -48.41 -2.89
C ALA A 22 25.57 -49.92 -3.06
N GLY A 23 25.47 -50.43 -4.31
CA GLY A 23 25.28 -51.86 -4.59
C GLY A 23 23.88 -52.43 -4.30
N GLY A 24 22.90 -51.57 -4.00
CA GLY A 24 21.49 -51.95 -3.77
C GLY A 24 21.21 -52.63 -2.41
N GLY A 25 20.04 -52.35 -1.83
CA GLY A 25 19.55 -52.92 -0.57
C GLY A 25 18.90 -51.89 0.37
N VAL A 26 18.36 -52.34 1.51
CA VAL A 26 17.68 -51.48 2.52
C VAL A 26 18.58 -50.35 3.02
N VAL A 27 19.90 -50.58 3.09
CA VAL A 27 20.90 -49.57 3.47
C VAL A 27 21.05 -48.49 2.38
N GLY A 28 21.00 -48.87 1.10
CA GLY A 28 21.04 -47.93 -0.03
C GLY A 28 19.78 -47.05 -0.09
N VAL A 29 18.62 -47.60 0.24
CA VAL A 29 17.36 -46.83 0.37
C VAL A 29 17.47 -45.82 1.52
N GLY A 30 18.03 -46.22 2.67
CA GLY A 30 18.24 -45.30 3.80
C GLY A 30 19.15 -44.13 3.43
N VAL A 31 20.29 -44.40 2.79
CA VAL A 31 21.23 -43.37 2.34
C VAL A 31 20.62 -42.47 1.27
N ALA A 32 19.85 -43.03 0.33
CA ALA A 32 19.15 -42.27 -0.70
C ALA A 32 18.06 -41.34 -0.13
N VAL A 33 17.31 -41.79 0.89
CA VAL A 33 16.30 -40.96 1.58
C VAL A 33 16.96 -39.80 2.34
N VAL A 34 18.10 -40.06 3.00
CA VAL A 34 18.86 -39.01 3.71
C VAL A 34 19.46 -38.01 2.73
N LEU A 35 20.06 -38.47 1.62
CA LEU A 35 20.58 -37.59 0.57
C LEU A 35 19.49 -36.83 -0.18
N ALA A 36 18.31 -37.43 -0.39
CA ALA A 36 17.16 -36.73 -0.95
C ALA A 36 16.61 -35.68 0.01
N GLY A 37 16.54 -35.99 1.32
CA GLY A 37 16.16 -35.04 2.35
C GLY A 37 17.14 -33.88 2.46
N LEU A 38 18.45 -34.17 2.49
CA LEU A 38 19.49 -33.14 2.52
C LEU A 38 19.59 -32.36 1.21
N GLY A 39 19.39 -33.00 0.07
CA GLY A 39 19.32 -32.35 -1.24
C GLY A 39 18.10 -31.45 -1.38
N TYR A 40 16.95 -31.86 -0.82
CA TYR A 40 15.76 -31.03 -0.74
C TYR A 40 15.95 -29.84 0.20
N VAL A 41 16.57 -30.05 1.36
CA VAL A 41 16.90 -28.96 2.31
C VAL A 41 17.94 -28.01 1.72
N ALA A 42 19.03 -28.52 1.15
CA ALA A 42 20.08 -27.73 0.52
C ALA A 42 19.59 -27.00 -0.74
N ALA A 43 18.76 -27.63 -1.57
CA ALA A 43 18.10 -26.94 -2.67
C ALA A 43 17.10 -25.91 -2.11
N SER A 44 16.36 -26.19 -1.05
CA SER A 44 15.43 -25.22 -0.47
C SER A 44 16.13 -24.02 0.17
N THR A 45 17.36 -24.17 0.67
CA THR A 45 18.16 -23.06 1.23
C THR A 45 18.97 -22.31 0.17
N LEU A 46 19.39 -22.96 -0.93
CA LEU A 46 20.00 -22.27 -2.09
C LEU A 46 18.97 -21.63 -3.02
N THR A 47 17.72 -22.11 -2.99
CA THR A 47 16.59 -21.54 -3.74
C THR A 47 15.70 -20.68 -2.84
N GLU A 48 16.21 -20.17 -1.71
CA GLU A 48 15.62 -18.98 -1.10
C GLU A 48 15.77 -17.88 -2.14
N PRO A 49 14.68 -17.49 -2.84
CA PRO A 49 14.79 -16.44 -3.82
C PRO A 49 15.17 -15.21 -3.03
N GLU A 50 16.31 -14.60 -3.35
CA GLU A 50 16.70 -13.28 -2.90
C GLU A 50 15.46 -12.36 -2.99
N ARG A 51 14.81 -12.12 -1.84
CA ARG A 51 13.46 -11.56 -1.79
C ARG A 51 13.54 -10.14 -2.29
N ARG A 52 13.00 -9.90 -3.49
CA ARG A 52 12.96 -8.56 -4.06
C ARG A 52 11.71 -7.86 -3.57
N ILE A 53 11.88 -6.81 -2.78
CA ILE A 53 10.81 -5.81 -2.61
C ILE A 53 11.00 -4.80 -3.74
N GLY A 54 10.09 -4.84 -4.73
CA GLY A 54 10.20 -4.02 -5.92
C GLY A 54 11.45 -4.35 -6.76
N LYS A 55 12.35 -3.38 -6.95
CA LYS A 55 13.59 -3.52 -7.75
C LYS A 55 14.85 -3.76 -6.91
N MET A 56 14.75 -3.85 -5.58
CA MET A 56 15.89 -4.04 -4.69
C MET A 56 15.72 -5.25 -3.79
N LEU A 57 16.86 -5.83 -3.41
CA LEU A 57 16.95 -6.95 -2.48
C LEU A 57 16.47 -6.49 -1.09
N ALA A 58 15.56 -7.27 -0.47
CA ALA A 58 15.04 -7.03 0.87
C ALA A 58 16.14 -6.97 1.95
N SER A 59 17.34 -7.48 1.64
CA SER A 59 18.56 -7.40 2.45
C SER A 59 19.28 -6.03 2.38
N ALA A 60 18.96 -5.17 1.41
CA ALA A 60 19.55 -3.84 1.24
C ALA A 60 18.71 -2.70 1.84
N LEU A 61 17.47 -2.98 2.26
CA LEU A 61 16.56 -2.00 2.86
C LEU A 61 16.54 -2.17 4.39
N PRO A 62 16.66 -1.08 5.18
CA PRO A 62 16.34 -1.11 6.60
C PRO A 62 14.90 -1.60 6.79
N ASN A 63 14.72 -2.72 7.49
CA ASN A 63 13.43 -3.42 7.66
C ASN A 63 12.86 -4.14 6.42
N GLY A 64 13.63 -4.30 5.33
CA GLY A 64 13.16 -4.94 4.10
C GLY A 64 12.65 -6.37 4.31
N GLN A 65 13.37 -7.20 5.08
CA GLN A 65 12.90 -8.57 5.35
C GLN A 65 11.58 -8.60 6.13
N LYS A 66 11.44 -7.79 7.19
CA LYS A 66 10.21 -7.72 8.01
C LYS A 66 9.02 -7.18 7.22
N ALA A 67 9.26 -6.23 6.32
CA ALA A 67 8.25 -5.72 5.41
C ALA A 67 7.83 -6.81 4.41
N ALA A 68 8.78 -7.55 3.82
CA ALA A 68 8.49 -8.65 2.91
C ALA A 68 7.65 -9.73 3.58
N ASP A 69 8.03 -10.16 4.78
CA ASP A 69 7.29 -11.19 5.52
C ASP A 69 5.87 -10.73 5.87
N THR A 70 5.70 -9.45 6.20
CA THR A 70 4.39 -8.85 6.49
C THR A 70 3.53 -8.77 5.22
N ILE A 71 4.12 -8.36 4.09
CA ILE A 71 3.44 -8.30 2.79
C ILE A 71 3.01 -9.71 2.36
N ASP A 72 3.84 -10.72 2.53
CA ASP A 72 3.50 -12.11 2.20
C ASP A 72 2.38 -12.63 3.09
N ALA A 73 2.45 -12.39 4.39
CA ALA A 73 1.39 -12.76 5.33
C ALA A 73 0.06 -12.08 4.96
N ALA A 74 0.11 -10.80 4.57
CA ALA A 74 -1.06 -10.06 4.10
C ALA A 74 -1.65 -10.67 2.82
N ASN A 75 -0.80 -10.97 1.83
CA ASN A 75 -1.22 -11.57 0.56
C ASN A 75 -1.80 -12.99 0.75
N ALA A 76 -1.21 -13.79 1.64
CA ALA A 76 -1.71 -15.12 1.96
C ALA A 76 -3.12 -15.05 2.58
N ARG A 77 -3.35 -14.12 3.50
CA ARG A 77 -4.68 -13.90 4.09
C ARG A 77 -5.67 -13.36 3.09
N LEU A 78 -5.30 -12.37 2.27
CA LEU A 78 -6.17 -11.89 1.19
C LEU A 78 -6.58 -13.01 0.23
N LYS A 79 -5.67 -13.96 -0.04
CA LYS A 79 -6.00 -15.16 -0.81
C LYS A 79 -7.02 -16.05 -0.09
N SER A 80 -6.85 -16.28 1.21
CA SER A 80 -7.80 -17.02 2.05
C SER A 80 -9.19 -16.36 2.04
N ILE A 81 -9.23 -15.05 2.29
CA ILE A 81 -10.45 -14.22 2.27
C ILE A 81 -11.10 -14.29 0.89
N SER A 82 -10.33 -14.13 -0.20
CA SER A 82 -10.88 -14.24 -1.57
C SER A 82 -11.50 -15.62 -1.86
N ALA A 83 -10.93 -16.69 -1.30
CA ALA A 83 -11.47 -18.04 -1.45
C ALA A 83 -12.77 -18.22 -0.64
N LEU A 84 -12.90 -17.57 0.51
CA LEU A 84 -14.15 -17.52 1.27
C LEU A 84 -15.21 -16.68 0.54
N THR A 85 -14.83 -15.50 0.05
CA THR A 85 -15.70 -14.62 -0.75
C THR A 85 -16.27 -15.32 -1.98
N ALA A 86 -15.50 -16.22 -2.61
CA ALA A 86 -15.99 -17.00 -3.75
C ALA A 86 -17.08 -18.04 -3.38
N GLN A 87 -17.14 -18.46 -2.11
CA GLN A 87 -18.14 -19.41 -1.60
C GLN A 87 -19.44 -18.73 -1.17
N VAL A 88 -19.41 -17.42 -0.91
CA VAL A 88 -20.59 -16.60 -0.60
C VAL A 88 -21.55 -16.59 -1.79
N ARG A 89 -22.78 -17.05 -1.58
CA ARG A 89 -23.83 -17.08 -2.62
C ARG A 89 -24.51 -15.72 -2.77
N ASP A 90 -24.61 -14.97 -1.67
CA ASP A 90 -25.20 -13.65 -1.65
C ASP A 90 -24.37 -12.60 -2.44
N PRO A 91 -24.94 -11.99 -3.49
CA PRO A 91 -24.21 -11.00 -4.28
C PRO A 91 -23.86 -9.73 -3.49
N TYR A 92 -24.65 -9.33 -2.49
CA TYR A 92 -24.42 -8.09 -1.73
C TYR A 92 -23.24 -8.24 -0.78
N VAL A 93 -23.23 -9.32 0.01
CA VAL A 93 -22.10 -9.64 0.91
C VAL A 93 -20.82 -9.86 0.10
N ARG A 94 -20.92 -10.52 -1.06
CA ARG A 94 -19.78 -10.73 -1.94
C ARG A 94 -19.23 -9.43 -2.51
N ALA A 95 -20.07 -8.46 -2.87
CA ALA A 95 -19.62 -7.16 -3.35
C ALA A 95 -18.81 -6.43 -2.27
N GLU A 96 -19.36 -6.33 -1.06
CA GLU A 96 -18.71 -5.66 0.07
C GLU A 96 -17.38 -6.34 0.46
N ALA A 97 -17.33 -7.67 0.42
CA ALA A 97 -16.10 -8.40 0.67
C ALA A 97 -15.03 -8.14 -0.41
N ASN A 98 -15.43 -7.93 -1.66
CA ASN A 98 -14.48 -7.55 -2.72
C ASN A 98 -13.97 -6.13 -2.53
N ASP A 99 -14.82 -5.19 -2.11
CA ASP A 99 -14.41 -3.81 -1.83
C ASP A 99 -13.38 -3.77 -0.68
N PHE A 100 -13.62 -4.53 0.39
CA PHE A 100 -12.63 -4.76 1.44
C PHE A 100 -11.30 -5.33 0.91
N ILE A 101 -11.35 -6.34 0.03
CA ILE A 101 -10.15 -6.94 -0.57
C ILE A 101 -9.37 -5.89 -1.38
N VAL A 102 -10.06 -5.06 -2.16
CA VAL A 102 -9.45 -3.99 -2.96
C VAL A 102 -8.79 -2.95 -2.05
N ALA A 103 -9.51 -2.43 -1.05
CA ALA A 103 -8.98 -1.45 -0.12
C ALA A 103 -7.73 -1.97 0.64
N THR A 104 -7.78 -3.23 1.10
CA THR A 104 -6.63 -3.84 1.77
C THR A 104 -5.46 -4.09 0.80
N ARG A 105 -5.74 -4.42 -0.46
CA ARG A 105 -4.70 -4.61 -1.49
C ARG A 105 -4.02 -3.29 -1.84
N ASP A 106 -4.75 -2.18 -1.83
CA ASP A 106 -4.16 -0.85 -2.01
C ASP A 106 -3.21 -0.48 -0.87
N LEU A 107 -3.57 -0.81 0.38
CA LEU A 107 -2.67 -0.68 1.52
C LEU A 107 -1.40 -1.55 1.37
N VAL A 108 -1.55 -2.81 0.95
CA VAL A 108 -0.40 -3.70 0.68
C VAL A 108 0.49 -3.15 -0.45
N ASN A 109 -0.11 -2.66 -1.53
CA ASN A 109 0.60 -2.07 -2.66
C ASN A 109 1.38 -0.82 -2.25
N TYR A 110 0.79 0.02 -1.38
CA TYR A 110 1.47 1.19 -0.83
C TYR A 110 2.72 0.78 -0.02
N VAL A 111 2.59 -0.16 0.92
CA VAL A 111 3.71 -0.65 1.73
C VAL A 111 4.79 -1.36 0.88
N THR A 112 4.40 -1.99 -0.22
CA THR A 112 5.35 -2.60 -1.16
C THR A 112 6.21 -1.54 -1.86
N ARG A 113 5.66 -0.35 -2.13
CA ARG A 113 6.39 0.78 -2.72
C ARG A 113 7.15 1.59 -1.66
N ASP A 114 6.62 1.65 -0.46
CA ASP A 114 7.18 2.36 0.68
C ASP A 114 7.22 1.47 1.93
N THR A 115 8.34 0.80 2.11
CA THR A 115 8.54 -0.15 3.23
C THR A 115 8.57 0.52 4.60
N SER A 116 8.66 1.85 4.69
CA SER A 116 8.62 2.55 5.97
C SER A 116 7.25 2.40 6.68
N ALA A 117 6.18 2.19 5.91
CA ALA A 117 4.82 2.02 6.42
C ALA A 117 4.47 0.56 6.80
N TYR A 118 5.47 -0.34 6.90
CA TYR A 118 5.19 -1.77 7.15
C TYR A 118 4.48 -2.04 8.48
N GLN A 119 4.72 -1.22 9.51
CA GLN A 119 4.09 -1.38 10.82
C GLN A 119 2.57 -1.17 10.76
N THR A 120 2.11 -0.25 9.91
CA THR A 120 0.69 0.00 9.67
C THR A 120 0.01 -1.22 9.08
N LEU A 121 0.58 -1.79 8.02
CA LEU A 121 0.05 -3.02 7.41
C LEU A 121 0.10 -4.20 8.39
N ARG A 122 1.19 -4.35 9.14
CA ARG A 122 1.33 -5.42 10.13
C ARG A 122 0.24 -5.33 11.19
N HIS A 123 0.01 -4.14 11.74
CA HIS A 123 -1.01 -3.92 12.74
C HIS A 123 -2.40 -4.24 12.18
N TYR A 124 -2.74 -3.68 11.02
CA TYR A 124 -4.03 -3.90 10.36
C TYR A 124 -4.31 -5.38 10.13
N ILE A 125 -3.38 -6.10 9.50
CA ILE A 125 -3.53 -7.53 9.19
C ILE A 125 -3.63 -8.39 10.45
N THR A 126 -2.90 -8.02 11.52
CA THR A 126 -2.92 -8.80 12.78
C THR A 126 -4.23 -8.59 13.54
N VAL A 127 -4.74 -7.35 13.59
CA VAL A 127 -5.96 -7.04 14.34
C VAL A 127 -7.21 -7.48 13.58
N TYR A 128 -7.27 -7.20 12.27
CA TYR A 128 -8.50 -7.31 11.49
C TYR A 128 -8.52 -8.49 10.52
N GLY A 129 -7.34 -8.99 10.10
CA GLY A 129 -7.26 -10.04 9.08
C GLY A 129 -7.90 -11.36 9.52
N GLU A 130 -7.64 -11.81 10.75
CA GLU A 130 -8.24 -13.03 11.30
C GLU A 130 -9.76 -12.88 11.52
N GLN A 131 -10.18 -11.72 12.02
CA GLN A 131 -11.58 -11.40 12.26
C GLN A 131 -12.39 -11.45 10.96
N THR A 132 -11.82 -10.98 9.86
CA THR A 132 -12.49 -10.99 8.55
C THR A 132 -12.71 -12.40 8.03
N GLU A 133 -11.73 -13.29 8.20
CA GLU A 133 -11.87 -14.70 7.81
C GLU A 133 -12.94 -15.41 8.65
N GLN A 134 -12.97 -15.16 9.95
CA GLN A 134 -13.95 -15.77 10.84
C GLN A 134 -15.37 -15.23 10.59
N LEU A 135 -15.49 -13.94 10.28
CA LEU A 135 -16.76 -13.31 9.90
C LEU A 135 -17.34 -13.98 8.64
N LEU A 136 -16.55 -14.06 7.57
CA LEU A 136 -16.99 -14.66 6.30
C LEU A 136 -17.32 -16.15 6.46
N ARG A 137 -16.52 -16.90 7.24
CA ARG A 137 -16.79 -18.33 7.50
C ARG A 137 -18.11 -18.50 8.26
N SER A 138 -18.32 -17.73 9.31
CA SER A 138 -19.58 -17.75 10.09
C SER A 138 -20.79 -17.39 9.22
N TYR A 139 -20.64 -16.41 8.33
CA TYR A 139 -21.70 -16.04 7.39
C TYR A 139 -22.02 -17.19 6.43
N ILE A 140 -21.01 -17.82 5.82
CA ILE A 140 -21.19 -18.97 4.91
C ILE A 140 -21.88 -20.13 5.64
N ASP A 141 -21.54 -20.40 6.90
CA ASP A 141 -22.19 -21.43 7.69
C ASP A 141 -23.68 -21.14 7.88
N VAL A 142 -24.04 -19.90 8.22
CA VAL A 142 -25.45 -19.46 8.33
C VAL A 142 -26.17 -19.54 6.99
N GLU A 143 -25.53 -19.11 5.90
CA GLU A 143 -26.09 -19.20 4.53
C GLU A 143 -26.33 -20.66 4.10
N SER A 144 -25.44 -21.57 4.48
CA SER A 144 -25.56 -23.00 4.18
C SER A 144 -26.66 -23.70 4.97
N SER A 145 -27.00 -23.18 6.17
CA SER A 145 -28.01 -23.76 7.05
C SER A 145 -29.45 -23.62 6.53
N GLY A 146 -29.70 -22.70 5.58
CA GLY A 146 -31.03 -22.44 5.03
C GLY A 146 -32.00 -21.72 5.97
N ALA A 147 -31.54 -21.25 7.14
CA ALA A 147 -32.36 -20.50 8.09
C ALA A 147 -32.62 -19.06 7.61
N HIS A 148 -33.58 -18.88 6.72
CA HIS A 148 -33.87 -17.60 6.04
C HIS A 148 -34.00 -16.38 6.97
N ASP A 149 -34.66 -16.52 8.13
CA ASP A 149 -34.81 -15.42 9.09
C ASP A 149 -33.47 -14.98 9.71
N GLN A 150 -32.55 -15.93 9.92
CA GLN A 150 -31.23 -15.64 10.47
C GLN A 150 -30.25 -15.14 9.40
N ILE A 151 -30.42 -15.60 8.14
CA ILE A 151 -29.61 -15.15 7.00
C ILE A 151 -29.79 -13.65 6.77
N ALA A 152 -31.00 -13.12 6.85
CA ALA A 152 -31.25 -11.68 6.65
C ALA A 152 -30.52 -10.82 7.70
N LYS A 153 -30.54 -11.25 8.97
CA LYS A 153 -29.82 -10.57 10.05
C LYS A 153 -28.31 -10.68 9.88
N ALA A 154 -27.80 -11.90 9.65
CA ALA A 154 -26.38 -12.15 9.46
C ALA A 154 -25.80 -11.40 8.25
N ARG A 155 -26.58 -11.26 7.17
CA ARG A 155 -26.23 -10.45 6.00
C ARG A 155 -25.95 -9.00 6.41
N THR A 156 -26.89 -8.35 7.09
CA THR A 156 -26.75 -6.94 7.48
C THR A 156 -25.54 -6.74 8.38
N GLU A 157 -25.38 -7.58 9.40
CA GLU A 157 -24.22 -7.51 10.31
C GLU A 157 -22.89 -7.73 9.59
N THR A 158 -22.86 -8.65 8.63
CA THR A 158 -21.65 -8.93 7.83
C THR A 158 -21.30 -7.75 6.92
N ILE A 159 -22.29 -7.15 6.26
CA ILE A 159 -22.07 -5.98 5.40
C ILE A 159 -21.55 -4.80 6.23
N GLU A 160 -22.19 -4.50 7.36
CA GLU A 160 -21.74 -3.41 8.24
C GLU A 160 -20.31 -3.61 8.73
N ALA A 161 -19.96 -4.84 9.14
CA ALA A 161 -18.62 -5.16 9.58
C ALA A 161 -17.59 -5.02 8.45
N LEU A 162 -17.88 -5.50 7.23
CA LEU A 162 -16.99 -5.37 6.09
C LEU A 162 -16.79 -3.90 5.69
N GLN A 163 -17.82 -3.07 5.74
CA GLN A 163 -17.72 -1.62 5.49
C GLN A 163 -16.84 -0.91 6.52
N VAL A 164 -16.96 -1.27 7.80
CA VAL A 164 -16.09 -0.72 8.85
C VAL A 164 -14.63 -1.10 8.58
N LEU A 165 -14.38 -2.35 8.20
CA LEU A 165 -13.05 -2.85 7.89
C LEU A 165 -12.42 -2.17 6.65
N GLU A 166 -13.21 -1.97 5.60
CA GLU A 166 -12.81 -1.27 4.38
C GLU A 166 -12.42 0.19 4.69
N ARG A 167 -13.30 0.93 5.37
CA ARG A 167 -13.01 2.31 5.80
C ARG A 167 -11.78 2.40 6.69
N THR A 168 -11.56 1.39 7.52
CA THR A 168 -10.37 1.32 8.38
C THR A 168 -9.09 1.14 7.55
N ALA A 169 -9.08 0.24 6.55
CA ALA A 169 -7.95 0.09 5.64
C ALA A 169 -7.66 1.39 4.87
N ALA A 170 -8.69 2.02 4.32
CA ALA A 170 -8.57 3.29 3.60
C ALA A 170 -8.07 4.42 4.52
N GLY A 171 -8.54 4.45 5.77
CA GLY A 171 -8.11 5.41 6.78
C GLY A 171 -6.64 5.26 7.15
N GLU A 172 -6.17 4.03 7.40
CA GLU A 172 -4.76 3.74 7.69
C GLU A 172 -3.85 4.10 6.50
N LEU A 173 -4.29 3.83 5.27
CA LEU A 173 -3.59 4.25 4.05
C LEU A 173 -3.50 5.78 3.95
N SER A 174 -4.63 6.47 4.09
CA SER A 174 -4.70 7.94 4.02
C SER A 174 -3.81 8.59 5.09
N ARG A 175 -3.82 8.03 6.30
CA ARG A 175 -2.97 8.49 7.41
C ARG A 175 -1.49 8.30 7.11
N ALA A 176 -1.10 7.15 6.56
CA ALA A 176 0.28 6.87 6.18
C ALA A 176 0.78 7.83 5.07
N VAL A 177 -0.06 8.08 4.05
CA VAL A 177 0.23 9.02 2.96
C VAL A 177 0.32 10.47 3.47
N SER A 178 -0.60 10.87 4.35
CA SER A 178 -0.62 12.22 4.94
C SER A 178 0.62 12.48 5.79
N SER A 179 1.00 11.50 6.63
CA SER A 179 2.25 11.55 7.41
C SER A 179 3.47 11.76 6.51
N LYS A 180 3.54 11.03 5.39
CA LYS A 180 4.62 11.17 4.42
C LYS A 180 4.63 12.55 3.74
N THR A 181 3.45 13.05 3.38
CA THR A 181 3.30 14.39 2.77
C THR A 181 3.75 15.49 3.72
N LEU A 182 3.43 15.38 5.01
CA LEU A 182 3.88 16.31 6.04
C LEU A 182 5.41 16.28 6.21
N GLY A 183 6.02 15.08 6.18
CA GLY A 183 7.48 14.92 6.19
C GLY A 183 8.14 15.65 5.02
N ILE A 184 7.63 15.48 3.80
CA ILE A 184 8.14 16.17 2.60
C ILE A 184 8.02 17.69 2.74
N ALA A 185 6.91 18.19 3.29
CA ALA A 185 6.73 19.63 3.51
C ALA A 185 7.74 20.19 4.53
N ALA A 186 7.97 19.46 5.62
CA ALA A 186 8.96 19.83 6.63
C ALA A 186 10.39 19.79 6.07
N ASP A 187 10.73 18.75 5.30
CA ASP A 187 12.01 18.62 4.62
C ASP A 187 12.22 19.77 3.62
N SER A 188 11.16 20.17 2.91
CA SER A 188 11.20 21.29 1.97
C SER A 188 11.41 22.63 2.66
N ASP A 189 10.79 22.86 3.82
CA ASP A 189 11.01 24.06 4.63
C ASP A 189 12.44 24.09 5.20
N ALA A 190 12.93 22.94 5.70
CA ALA A 190 14.30 22.81 6.18
C ALA A 190 15.33 23.09 5.09
N ILE A 191 15.13 22.56 3.88
CA ILE A 191 15.99 22.83 2.72
C ILE A 191 15.97 24.32 2.36
N GLN A 192 14.80 24.95 2.30
CA GLN A 192 14.68 26.39 2.02
C GLN A 192 15.39 27.24 3.09
N ARG A 193 15.27 26.86 4.35
CA ARG A 193 15.93 27.56 5.46
C ARG A 193 17.44 27.42 5.40
N LEU A 194 17.95 26.24 5.08
CA LEU A 194 19.38 25.99 4.89
C LEU A 194 19.91 26.78 3.68
N ALA A 195 19.20 26.76 2.55
CA ALA A 195 19.59 27.51 1.35
C ALA A 195 19.68 29.03 1.62
N ARG A 196 18.74 29.60 2.36
CA ARG A 196 18.79 31.02 2.79
C ARG A 196 19.96 31.30 3.72
N MET A 197 20.27 30.39 4.64
CA MET A 197 21.43 30.53 5.54
C MET A 197 22.76 30.50 4.76
N ASP A 198 22.83 29.68 3.71
CA ASP A 198 23.99 29.56 2.82
C ASP A 198 24.06 30.70 1.76
N GLY A 199 23.11 31.65 1.79
CA GLY A 199 23.09 32.81 0.90
C GLY A 199 22.48 32.56 -0.49
N TYR A 200 21.85 31.40 -0.72
CA TYR A 200 21.08 31.10 -1.92
C TYR A 200 19.64 31.59 -1.75
N ASP A 201 19.43 32.89 -1.87
CA ASP A 201 18.07 33.44 -1.97
C ASP A 201 17.50 33.09 -3.36
N THR A 202 16.24 32.63 -3.37
CA THR A 202 15.53 32.31 -4.63
C THR A 202 15.34 33.52 -5.56
N GLU A 203 15.57 34.74 -5.06
CA GLU A 203 15.62 35.98 -5.85
C GLU A 203 16.96 36.14 -6.59
N THR A 204 18.07 35.66 -6.03
CA THR A 204 19.41 35.73 -6.64
C THR A 204 19.54 34.76 -7.81
N ALA A 205 18.83 33.62 -7.82
CA ALA A 205 18.82 32.71 -8.96
C ALA A 205 18.11 33.30 -10.20
N ALA A 206 17.05 34.10 -10.01
CA ALA A 206 16.40 34.84 -11.08
C ALA A 206 17.24 36.05 -11.53
N ALA A 207 17.93 36.73 -10.61
CA ALA A 207 18.87 37.81 -10.92
C ALA A 207 20.11 37.32 -11.69
N ALA A 208 20.70 36.19 -11.32
CA ALA A 208 21.84 35.59 -12.01
C ALA A 208 21.50 35.09 -13.43
N ALA A 209 20.27 34.60 -13.64
CA ALA A 209 19.76 34.26 -14.98
C ALA A 209 19.46 35.50 -15.83
N SER A 210 19.08 36.63 -15.20
CA SER A 210 18.86 37.92 -15.85
C SER A 210 20.17 38.67 -16.17
N GLU A 211 21.21 38.54 -15.34
CA GLU A 211 22.54 39.11 -15.59
C GLU A 211 23.28 38.38 -16.72
N ALA A 212 23.05 37.07 -16.90
CA ALA A 212 23.57 36.33 -18.06
C ALA A 212 22.96 36.76 -19.41
N THR A 213 21.81 37.45 -19.40
CA THR A 213 21.16 38.01 -20.60
C THR A 213 21.50 39.49 -20.83
N SER A 214 22.11 40.17 -19.86
CA SER A 214 22.32 41.63 -19.88
C SER A 214 23.81 41.98 -19.88
N ALA A 215 24.55 41.54 -20.91
CA ALA A 215 25.87 42.09 -21.20
C ALA A 215 25.73 43.55 -21.72
N PRO A 216 26.50 44.53 -21.20
CA PRO A 216 26.39 45.91 -21.67
C PRO A 216 27.03 46.06 -23.05
N ALA A 217 26.21 46.46 -24.03
CA ALA A 217 26.68 46.97 -25.30
C ALA A 217 27.47 48.27 -25.05
N LEU A 218 28.79 48.22 -25.28
CA LEU A 218 29.64 49.39 -25.36
C LEU A 218 29.18 50.26 -26.53
N THR A 219 28.75 51.48 -26.22
CA THR A 219 28.35 52.50 -27.17
C THR A 219 29.60 53.06 -27.86
N SER A 220 29.68 52.94 -29.19
CA SER A 220 30.52 53.80 -30.03
C SER A 220 29.63 54.35 -31.13
N GLY A 221 29.42 55.65 -31.12
CA GLY A 221 28.47 56.33 -32.00
C GLY A 221 29.00 56.54 -33.41
N ALA A 222 28.10 56.43 -34.39
CA ALA A 222 28.19 57.15 -35.66
C ALA A 222 26.83 57.12 -36.40
N ASN A 223 26.16 58.28 -36.37
CA ASN A 223 25.50 59.00 -37.46
C ASN A 223 24.40 58.36 -38.37
N ALA A 224 23.46 59.25 -38.72
CA ALA A 224 22.58 59.29 -39.91
C ALA A 224 21.24 58.51 -39.91
N ALA A 225 20.17 59.31 -39.69
CA ALA A 225 18.98 59.47 -40.54
C ALA A 225 18.22 58.23 -41.06
N GLY A 226 16.92 58.14 -40.70
CA GLY A 226 15.89 57.66 -41.64
C GLY A 226 14.76 56.80 -41.08
N ILE A 227 13.61 57.44 -40.81
CA ILE A 227 12.21 57.07 -41.18
C ILE A 227 11.60 55.65 -40.96
N HIS A 228 10.37 55.70 -40.42
CA HIS A 228 9.18 54.82 -40.61
C HIS A 228 8.91 53.57 -39.74
N GLY A 229 7.78 53.64 -39.00
CA GLY A 229 6.72 52.58 -38.94
C GLY A 229 6.61 51.79 -37.62
N VAL A 230 5.66 52.02 -36.71
CA VAL A 230 4.22 51.61 -36.64
C VAL A 230 3.94 50.25 -35.94
N THR A 231 3.23 50.37 -34.79
CA THR A 231 2.10 49.53 -34.31
C THR A 231 2.34 48.18 -33.59
N GLY A 232 1.68 48.03 -32.43
CA GLY A 232 0.93 46.80 -32.14
C GLY A 232 0.97 46.21 -30.71
N LEU A 233 0.20 46.79 -29.78
CA LEU A 233 -0.43 46.07 -28.65
C LEU A 233 -1.58 45.19 -29.21
N PRO A 234 -2.02 44.10 -28.52
CA PRO A 234 -3.06 44.29 -27.51
C PRO A 234 -3.07 43.32 -26.30
N GLN A 235 -3.71 43.85 -25.26
CA GLN A 235 -4.24 43.22 -24.05
C GLN A 235 -5.41 42.25 -24.31
N GLY A 236 -5.61 41.34 -23.37
CA GLY A 236 -6.85 40.61 -23.08
C GLY A 236 -6.50 39.35 -22.27
N LEU A 237 -7.23 38.84 -21.28
CA LEU A 237 -8.57 39.10 -20.80
C LEU A 237 -8.72 38.19 -19.56
N VAL A 238 -8.85 38.70 -18.33
CA VAL A 238 -9.26 37.85 -17.17
C VAL A 238 -10.38 38.55 -16.43
N GLY A 239 -11.60 38.09 -16.71
CA GLY A 239 -12.81 38.46 -16.01
C GLY A 239 -13.05 37.57 -14.78
N LYS A 240 -13.45 38.24 -13.70
CA LYS A 240 -14.40 37.85 -12.65
C LYS A 240 -14.58 36.36 -12.31
N GLN A 241 -14.25 36.01 -11.06
CA GLN A 241 -15.06 35.07 -10.28
C GLN A 241 -15.13 35.54 -8.81
N GLN A 242 -16.24 36.17 -8.45
CA GLN A 242 -16.66 36.35 -7.05
C GLN A 242 -17.25 35.03 -6.57
N ALA A 243 -16.75 34.49 -5.45
CA ALA A 243 -17.38 33.40 -4.72
C ALA A 243 -17.92 33.94 -3.39
N GLN A 244 -19.24 33.83 -3.20
CA GLN A 244 -19.94 34.12 -1.96
C GLN A 244 -19.72 33.01 -0.91
N PRO A 245 -19.76 33.32 0.40
CA PRO A 245 -19.65 32.34 1.48
C PRO A 245 -20.98 31.61 1.73
N VAL A 246 -20.93 30.28 1.82
CA VAL A 246 -22.05 29.42 2.23
C VAL A 246 -22.24 29.48 3.74
N ALA A 247 -23.47 29.78 4.16
CA ALA A 247 -23.91 29.96 5.54
C ALA A 247 -23.91 28.64 6.34
N VAL A 248 -23.33 28.70 7.55
CA VAL A 248 -23.39 27.67 8.58
C VAL A 248 -24.74 27.77 9.31
N ARG A 249 -25.54 26.70 9.30
CA ARG A 249 -26.75 26.57 10.14
C ARG A 249 -26.35 26.20 11.58
N PRO A 250 -26.89 26.85 12.62
CA PRO A 250 -26.62 26.50 14.00
C PRO A 250 -27.38 25.23 14.43
N MET A 251 -26.68 24.37 15.16
CA MET A 251 -27.20 23.16 15.81
C MET A 251 -27.87 23.57 17.13
N ALA A 252 -29.17 23.29 17.24
CA ALA A 252 -29.94 23.56 18.45
C ALA A 252 -29.55 22.59 19.57
N ALA A 253 -29.21 23.16 20.72
CA ALA A 253 -29.19 22.48 22.00
C ALA A 253 -30.61 22.44 22.56
N ASP A 254 -31.13 21.27 22.93
CA ASP A 254 -31.93 21.09 24.16
C ASP A 254 -32.23 19.60 24.43
N GLN A 255 -31.84 19.13 25.62
CA GLN A 255 -32.54 18.20 26.52
C GLN A 255 -31.54 17.48 27.42
N ARG A 256 -31.06 18.26 28.39
CA ARG A 256 -30.64 17.76 29.70
C ARG A 256 -31.90 17.54 30.54
N ASN A 257 -31.90 16.46 31.32
CA ASN A 257 -32.55 16.36 32.62
C ASN A 257 -34.04 15.99 32.69
N GLN A 258 -34.30 14.68 32.76
CA GLN A 258 -35.40 13.95 33.43
C GLN A 258 -35.08 12.48 33.10
N GLU A 259 -34.54 11.63 33.97
CA GLU A 259 -35.13 11.09 35.19
C GLU A 259 -34.02 10.64 36.16
N GLY A 260 -33.91 11.32 37.30
CA GLY A 260 -33.40 10.70 38.52
C GLY A 260 -34.58 10.21 39.35
N GLN A 261 -34.30 9.23 40.22
CA GLN A 261 -35.14 8.76 41.34
C GLN A 261 -36.13 7.63 41.04
N HIS A 262 -35.67 6.39 41.24
CA HIS A 262 -36.37 5.25 41.87
C HIS A 262 -35.51 4.00 41.53
N LYS A 263 -34.87 3.25 42.41
CA LYS A 263 -35.12 2.91 43.82
C LYS A 263 -33.78 2.51 44.49
N GLN A 264 -33.59 2.97 45.72
CA GLN A 264 -32.88 2.24 46.75
C GLN A 264 -33.79 1.10 47.24
N GLN A 265 -33.24 -0.11 47.37
CA GLN A 265 -33.37 -1.01 48.52
C GLN A 265 -32.36 -2.15 48.37
#